data_AF-A0A699XCU7-F1
#
_entry.id   AF-A0A699XCU7-F1
#
_cell.length_a   1.000
_cell.length_b   1.000
_cell.length_c   1.000
_cell.angle_alpha   90.00
_cell.angle_beta   90.00
_cell.angle_gamma   90.00
#
_symmetry.space_group_name_H-M   'P 1'
#
loop_
_entity.id
_entity.type
_entity.pdbx_description
1 polymer ?
#
loop_
_entity_poly.entity_id
_entity_poly.type
_entity_poly.pdbx_seq_one_letter_code
_entity_poly.pdbx_strand_id
1 'polypeptide(L)'
;RLVARGYRQEEGINFEESFAPVARLEAIQIFLAFVVHKNMVVYQMDVKTTFLNDNLREEVYVSQPDGFVDSDNPNHVYKLKKDLYGLKQAP
;
A
#
# COMPACT_ATOMS: atom_id res chain seq x y z
N ARG A 1 2.68 -7.89 -13.98
CA ARG A 1 2.74 -6.96 -12.82
C ARG A 1 2.60 -7.80 -11.56
N LEU A 2 3.58 -7.74 -10.64
CA LEU A 2 3.46 -8.40 -9.34
C LEU A 2 2.43 -7.60 -8.51
N VAL A 3 1.47 -8.30 -7.93
CA VAL A 3 0.42 -7.70 -7.09
C VAL A 3 0.28 -8.57 -5.85
N ALA A 4 0.24 -7.93 -4.67
CA ALA A 4 0.05 -8.62 -3.42
C ALA A 4 -1.43 -9.00 -3.31
N ARG A 5 -1.69 -10.24 -2.88
CA ARG A 5 -3.05 -10.75 -2.66
C ARG A 5 -3.50 -10.39 -1.25
N GLY A 6 -3.61 -9.11 -0.91
CA GLY A 6 -3.94 -8.65 0.45
C GLY A 6 -5.26 -9.17 1.01
N TYR A 7 -6.19 -9.62 0.15
CA TYR A 7 -7.40 -10.32 0.59
C TYR A 7 -7.10 -11.66 1.33
N ARG A 8 -5.89 -12.21 1.19
CA ARG A 8 -5.40 -13.38 1.94
C ARG A 8 -4.62 -13.01 3.21
N GLN A 9 -4.50 -11.73 3.54
CA GLN A 9 -3.85 -11.30 4.78
C GLN A 9 -4.86 -11.27 5.93
N GLU A 10 -4.48 -11.91 7.04
CA GLU A 10 -5.24 -11.96 8.30
C GLU A 10 -4.69 -10.93 9.30
N GLU A 11 -5.59 -10.16 9.90
CA GLU A 11 -5.25 -9.17 10.92
C GLU A 11 -4.75 -9.87 12.19
N GLY A 12 -3.69 -9.34 12.79
CA GLY A 12 -3.01 -9.95 13.95
C GLY A 12 -2.11 -11.14 13.61
N ILE A 13 -2.05 -11.57 12.35
CA ILE A 13 -1.09 -12.58 11.87
C ILE A 13 -0.13 -11.96 10.85
N ASN A 14 -0.69 -11.32 9.81
CA ASN A 14 0.09 -10.84 8.67
C ASN A 14 0.28 -9.31 8.66
N PHE A 15 -0.47 -8.59 9.49
CA PHE A 15 -0.38 -7.15 9.73
C PHE A 15 -1.14 -6.80 11.02
N GLU A 16 -0.70 -5.77 11.74
CA GLU A 16 -1.40 -5.29 12.95
C GLU A 16 -2.42 -4.19 12.65
N GLU A 17 -2.11 -3.30 11.71
CA GLU A 17 -2.96 -2.16 11.34
C GLU A 17 -3.06 -2.06 9.81
N SER A 18 -4.27 -1.82 9.32
CA SER A 18 -4.47 -1.54 7.89
C SER A 18 -4.40 -0.04 7.64
N PHE A 19 -3.58 0.36 6.67
CA PHE A 19 -3.58 1.73 6.19
C PHE A 19 -4.75 1.92 5.23
N ALA A 20 -5.70 2.76 5.63
CA ALA A 20 -6.73 3.29 4.75
C ALA A 20 -6.87 4.78 5.05
N PRO A 21 -6.10 5.66 4.38
CA PRO A 21 -6.24 7.11 4.55
C PRO A 21 -7.46 7.57 3.76
N VAL A 22 -8.65 7.16 4.19
CA VAL A 22 -9.88 7.77 3.71
C VAL A 22 -10.02 9.09 4.44
N ALA A 23 -9.63 10.18 3.76
CA ALA A 23 -9.93 11.51 4.24
C ALA A 23 -11.45 11.65 4.42
N ARG A 24 -11.87 12.03 5.63
CA ARG A 24 -13.29 12.23 5.93
C ARG A 24 -13.85 13.37 5.07
N LEU A 25 -15.06 13.22 4.56
CA LEU A 25 -15.68 14.24 3.70
C LEU A 25 -15.77 15.59 4.40
N GLU A 26 -16.03 15.60 5.70
CA GLU A 26 -16.10 16.81 6.52
C GLU A 26 -14.74 17.54 6.54
N ALA A 27 -13.64 16.79 6.65
CA ALA A 27 -12.30 17.37 6.65
C ALA A 27 -11.94 17.97 5.27
N ILE A 28 -12.35 17.29 4.18
CA ILE A 28 -12.17 17.80 2.81
C ILE A 28 -12.99 19.09 2.61
N GLN A 29 -14.23 19.13 3.09
CA GLN A 29 -15.09 20.30 2.99
C GLN A 29 -14.53 21.50 3.75
N ILE A 30 -14.08 21.29 5.00
CA ILE A 30 -13.44 22.35 5.79
C ILE A 30 -12.16 22.84 5.11
N PHE A 31 -11.34 21.93 4.58
CA PHE A 31 -10.13 22.28 3.85
C PHE A 31 -10.44 23.14 2.61
N LEU A 32 -11.40 22.75 1.78
CA LEU A 32 -11.79 23.51 0.60
C LEU A 32 -12.37 24.88 0.97
N ALA A 33 -13.22 24.96 1.99
CA ALA A 33 -13.76 26.23 2.49
C ALA A 33 -12.64 27.17 2.95
N PHE A 34 -11.64 26.65 3.66
CA PHE A 34 -10.48 27.41 4.10
C PHE A 34 -9.63 27.90 2.91
N VAL A 35 -9.38 27.05 1.91
CA VAL A 35 -8.63 27.42 0.72
C VAL A 35 -9.33 28.56 -0.03
N VAL A 36 -10.64 28.48 -0.23
CA VAL A 36 -11.43 29.55 -0.86
C VAL A 36 -11.34 30.84 -0.03
N HIS A 37 -11.48 30.75 1.30
CA HIS A 37 -11.38 31.90 2.19
C HIS A 37 -9.99 32.58 2.15
N LYS A 38 -8.92 31.80 1.95
CA LYS A 38 -7.55 32.29 1.85
C LYS A 38 -7.11 32.61 0.42
N ASN A 39 -8.00 32.47 -0.57
CA ASN A 39 -7.71 32.65 -1.99
C ASN A 39 -6.49 31.82 -2.46
N MET A 40 -6.38 30.59 -1.95
CA MET A 40 -5.31 29.65 -2.30
C MET A 40 -5.72 28.78 -3.50
N VAL A 41 -4.73 28.21 -4.20
CA VAL A 41 -4.96 27.24 -5.27
C VAL A 41 -4.68 25.84 -4.73
N VAL A 42 -5.60 24.90 -4.96
CA VAL A 42 -5.40 23.47 -4.63
C VAL A 42 -4.91 22.73 -5.87
N TYR A 43 -3.92 21.88 -5.69
CA TYR A 43 -3.49 20.91 -6.70
C TYR A 43 -3.72 19.50 -6.15
N GLN A 44 -4.25 18.62 -6.99
CA GLN A 44 -4.39 17.20 -6.68
C GLN A 44 -3.26 16.44 -7.38
N MET A 45 -2.56 15.58 -6.64
CA MET A 45 -1.54 14.69 -7.20
C MET A 45 -1.85 13.26 -6.77
N ASP A 46 -2.06 12.39 -7.76
CA ASP A 46 -2.13 10.95 -7.55
C ASP A 46 -0.73 10.35 -7.70
N VAL A 47 -0.12 9.91 -6.59
CA VAL A 47 1.22 9.34 -6.61
C VAL A 47 1.12 7.83 -6.84
N LYS A 48 1.24 7.41 -8.10
CA LYS A 48 1.15 6.00 -8.49
C LYS A 48 2.30 5.13 -7.95
N THR A 49 3.41 5.75 -7.52
CA THR A 49 4.66 5.06 -7.17
C THR A 49 5.02 5.10 -5.69
N THR A 50 4.23 5.75 -4.84
CA THR A 50 4.48 5.76 -3.38
C THR A 50 4.51 4.34 -2.83
N PHE A 51 3.61 3.50 -3.33
CA PHE A 51 3.46 2.07 -3.06
C PHE A 51 4.63 1.14 -3.45
N LEU A 52 5.66 1.65 -4.13
CA LEU A 52 6.77 0.82 -4.62
C LEU A 52 8.12 1.31 -4.12
N ASN A 53 8.11 2.35 -3.30
CA ASN A 53 9.33 3.02 -2.84
C ASN A 53 9.36 3.20 -1.33
N ASP A 54 8.29 2.85 -0.63
CA ASP A 54 8.30 2.89 0.82
C ASP A 54 8.90 1.60 1.39
N ASN A 55 9.55 1.73 2.54
CA ASN A 55 10.12 0.58 3.23
C ASN A 55 9.01 -0.13 4.02
N LEU A 56 8.92 -1.44 3.86
CA LEU A 56 8.03 -2.25 4.70
C LEU A 56 8.53 -2.22 6.14
N ARG A 57 7.67 -1.79 7.06
CA ARG A 57 7.94 -1.87 8.50
C ARG A 57 7.90 -3.32 9.00
N GLU A 58 7.08 -4.15 8.36
CA GLU A 58 6.87 -5.54 8.70
C GLU A 58 7.55 -6.47 7.69
N GLU A 59 7.93 -7.67 8.13
CA GLU A 59 8.48 -8.67 7.21
C GLU A 59 7.35 -9.36 6.43
N VAL A 60 7.29 -9.11 5.12
CA VAL A 60 6.27 -9.71 4.25
C VAL A 60 6.91 -10.72 3.32
N TYR A 61 6.33 -11.91 3.26
CA TYR A 61 6.70 -12.98 2.34
C TYR A 61 5.60 -13.19 1.31
N VAL A 62 5.99 -13.47 0.06
CA VAL A 62 5.07 -13.78 -1.04
C VAL A 62 5.43 -15.09 -1.70
N SER A 63 4.42 -15.80 -2.20
CA SER A 63 4.62 -16.98 -3.03
C SER A 63 5.43 -16.62 -4.28
N GLN A 64 6.17 -17.59 -4.81
CA GLN A 64 6.91 -17.40 -6.05
C GLN A 64 5.95 -17.00 -7.18
N PRO A 65 6.25 -15.94 -7.96
CA PRO A 65 5.42 -15.55 -9.09
C PRO A 65 5.48 -16.62 -10.17
N ASP A 66 4.38 -16.78 -10.90
CA ASP A 66 4.33 -17.64 -12.08
C ASP A 66 5.42 -17.19 -13.08
N GLY A 67 6.26 -18.14 -13.50
CA GLY A 67 7.42 -17.87 -14.38
C GLY A 67 8.73 -17.48 -13.68
N PHE A 68 8.72 -17.35 -12.34
CA PHE A 68 9.90 -17.07 -11.51
C PHE A 68 10.08 -18.11 -10.37
N VAL A 69 9.50 -19.30 -10.55
CA VAL A 69 9.63 -20.41 -9.61
C VAL A 69 11.03 -20.99 -9.75
N ASP A 70 11.77 -21.03 -8.64
CA ASP A 70 13.03 -21.76 -8.54
C ASP A 70 12.76 -23.27 -8.59
N SER A 71 13.31 -23.94 -9.60
CA SER A 71 13.15 -25.39 -9.79
C SER A 71 13.82 -26.22 -8.69
N ASP A 72 14.90 -25.71 -8.10
CA ASP A 72 15.63 -26.40 -7.04
C ASP A 72 14.94 -26.22 -5.69
N ASN A 73 14.21 -25.11 -5.53
CA ASN A 73 13.49 -24.76 -4.30
C ASN A 73 12.04 -24.35 -4.57
N PRO A 74 11.17 -25.27 -5.04
CA PRO A 74 9.81 -24.93 -5.48
C PRO A 74 8.92 -24.44 -4.34
N ASN A 75 9.22 -24.82 -3.10
CA ASN A 75 8.44 -24.47 -1.91
C ASN A 75 8.92 -23.19 -1.20
N HIS A 76 9.94 -22.50 -1.72
CA HIS A 76 10.40 -21.25 -1.12
C HIS A 76 9.41 -20.11 -1.35
N VAL A 77 9.55 -19.09 -0.50
CA VAL A 77 8.82 -17.83 -0.58
C VAL A 77 9.82 -16.69 -0.70
N TYR A 78 9.44 -15.61 -1.38
CA TYR A 78 10.28 -14.42 -1.52
C TYR A 78 9.96 -13.41 -0.45
N LYS A 79 10.98 -12.85 0.18
CA LYS A 79 10.85 -11.71 1.09
C LYS A 79 10.73 -10.42 0.28
N LEU A 80 9.67 -9.65 0.51
CA LEU A 80 9.52 -8.32 -0.08
C LEU A 80 10.46 -7.34 0.63
N LYS A 81 11.23 -6.58 -0.16
CA LYS A 81 12.11 -5.51 0.33
C LYS A 81 11.45 -4.13 0.31
N LYS A 82 10.42 -3.98 -0.51
CA LYS A 82 9.66 -2.75 -0.68
C LYS A 82 8.19 -3.07 -0.62
N ASP A 83 7.39 -2.06 -0.31
CA ASP A 83 5.95 -2.16 -0.37
C ASP A 83 5.48 -2.52 -1.77
N LEU A 84 4.29 -3.11 -1.81
CA LEU A 84 3.71 -3.60 -3.05
C LEU A 84 2.21 -3.35 -3.02
N TYR A 85 1.67 -2.99 -4.18
CA TYR A 85 0.26 -2.70 -4.32
C TYR A 85 -0.61 -3.88 -3.89
N GLY A 86 -1.62 -3.59 -3.07
CA GLY A 86 -2.58 -4.56 -2.56
C GLY A 86 -2.19 -5.21 -1.23
N LEU A 87 -1.11 -4.79 -0.57
CA LEU A 87 -0.87 -5.12 0.85
C LEU A 87 -1.79 -4.27 1.74
N LYS A 88 -2.34 -4.86 2.80
CA LYS A 88 -3.21 -4.15 3.75
C LYS A 88 -2.46 -3.10 4.58
N GLN A 89 -1.15 -3.28 4.76
CA GLN A 89 -0.28 -2.31 5.43
C GLN A 89 0.37 -1.29 4.48
N ALA A 90 0.04 -1.31 3.18
CA ALA A 90 0.53 -0.29 2.26
C ALA A 90 -0.39 0.96 2.28
N PRO A 91 0.14 2.18 2.13
CA PRO A 91 -0.58 3.44 2.35
C PRO A 91 -1.87 3.67 1.56
#